data_AF-A0A9N9QQR9-F1
#
_entry.id   AF-A0A9N9QQR9-F1
#
_cell.length_a   1.000
_cell.length_b   1.000
_cell.length_c   1.000
_cell.angle_alpha   90.00
_cell.angle_beta   90.00
_cell.angle_gamma   90.00
#
_symmetry.space_group_name_H-M   'P 1'
#
loop_
_entity.id
_entity.type
_entity.pdbx_description
1 polymer ?
#
loop_
_entity_poly.entity_id
_entity_poly.type
_entity_poly.pdbx_seq_one_letter_code
_entity_poly.pdbx_strand_id
1 'polypeptide(L)'
;MESNIEERNEHGGQKKMLRSERSWKSKSIIKCMQDLDKNLTALALKHQPLDLPDFYGNINECPLWHAEFNRSTKDRHYSENDNLISLQKCLKGKARKVVRDLFCSPSNVTAINGTLKMNFGREDWIIMNQMDKVRKCPSPREDSIESFLHFSSCVSNMIVLMKNNGCSRYPEYFIN
;
A
#
# COMPACT_ATOMS: atom_id res chain seq x y z
N MET A 1 -49.51 37.00 -56.27
CA MET A 1 -48.30 37.32 -55.49
C MET A 1 -48.49 36.69 -54.12
N GLU A 2 -47.52 35.86 -53.73
CA GLU A 2 -47.27 35.31 -52.38
C GLU A 2 -48.25 34.28 -51.80
N SER A 3 -48.29 33.11 -52.43
CA SER A 3 -48.63 31.83 -51.80
C SER A 3 -47.34 31.10 -51.39
N ASN A 4 -46.81 31.29 -50.16
CA ASN A 4 -45.80 30.37 -49.57
C ASN A 4 -45.32 30.82 -48.18
N ILE A 5 -46.03 30.54 -47.08
CA ILE A 5 -45.36 30.61 -45.76
C ILE A 5 -45.70 29.44 -44.82
N GLU A 6 -46.87 28.79 -44.85
CA GLU A 6 -47.24 27.90 -43.73
C GLU A 6 -46.86 26.40 -43.83
N GLU A 7 -46.58 25.83 -45.00
CA GLU A 7 -46.27 24.40 -45.12
C GLU A 7 -44.81 24.00 -44.79
N ARG A 8 -43.92 24.97 -44.53
CA ARG A 8 -42.49 24.69 -44.26
C ARG A 8 -42.16 24.37 -42.79
N ASN A 9 -43.10 24.55 -41.87
CA ASN A 9 -42.81 24.44 -40.44
C ASN A 9 -43.05 23.04 -39.84
N GLU A 10 -43.98 22.24 -40.35
CA GLU A 10 -44.28 20.91 -39.79
C GLU A 10 -43.21 19.86 -40.12
N HIS A 11 -42.72 19.87 -41.37
CA HIS A 11 -41.59 19.02 -41.79
C HIS A 11 -40.28 19.37 -41.07
N GLY A 12 -40.12 20.63 -40.64
CA GLY A 12 -39.00 21.09 -39.82
C GLY A 12 -39.10 20.60 -38.37
N GLY A 13 -40.31 20.56 -37.80
CA GLY A 13 -40.56 20.10 -36.42
C GLY A 13 -40.26 18.61 -36.22
N GLN A 14 -40.77 17.74 -37.12
CA GLN A 14 -40.52 16.30 -37.06
C GLN A 14 -39.04 15.94 -37.29
N LYS A 15 -38.36 16.63 -38.22
CA LYS A 15 -36.91 16.45 -38.43
C LYS A 15 -36.09 16.93 -37.24
N LYS A 16 -36.49 18.02 -36.56
CA LYS A 16 -35.86 18.49 -35.32
C LYS A 16 -36.04 17.50 -34.18
N MET A 17 -37.23 16.89 -34.05
CA MET A 17 -37.54 15.90 -33.02
C MET A 17 -36.78 14.58 -33.22
N LEU A 18 -36.72 14.06 -34.44
CA LEU A 18 -35.91 12.87 -34.76
C LEU A 18 -34.40 13.12 -34.58
N ARG A 19 -33.93 14.34 -34.84
CA ARG A 19 -32.53 14.73 -34.61
C ARG A 19 -32.22 14.86 -33.12
N SER A 20 -33.13 15.39 -32.31
CA SER A 20 -32.96 15.41 -30.86
C SER A 20 -32.98 13.98 -30.31
N GLU A 21 -33.95 13.14 -30.64
CA GLU A 21 -33.97 11.75 -30.14
C GLU A 21 -32.73 10.94 -30.53
N ARG A 22 -32.24 11.06 -31.77
CA ARG A 22 -30.96 10.43 -32.18
C ARG A 22 -29.77 11.00 -31.41
N SER A 23 -29.75 12.31 -31.17
CA SER A 23 -28.70 12.98 -30.39
C SER A 23 -28.71 12.53 -28.92
N TRP A 24 -29.89 12.38 -28.32
CA TRP A 24 -30.05 11.93 -26.93
C TRP A 24 -29.72 10.44 -26.78
N LYS A 25 -30.18 9.57 -27.71
CA LYS A 25 -29.81 8.15 -27.73
C LYS A 25 -28.31 7.95 -27.94
N SER A 26 -27.70 8.73 -28.84
CA SER A 26 -26.25 8.71 -29.08
C SER A 26 -25.46 9.16 -27.83
N LYS A 27 -25.86 10.26 -27.19
CA LYS A 27 -25.24 10.73 -25.93
C LYS A 27 -25.40 9.71 -24.79
N SER A 28 -26.54 9.03 -24.70
CA SER A 28 -26.79 7.99 -23.71
C SER A 28 -25.86 6.78 -23.90
N ILE A 29 -25.70 6.32 -25.15
CA ILE A 29 -24.77 5.22 -25.48
C ILE A 29 -23.32 5.63 -25.19
N ILE A 30 -22.90 6.84 -25.59
CA ILE A 30 -21.55 7.35 -25.31
C ILE A 30 -21.29 7.39 -23.80
N LYS A 31 -22.27 7.84 -23.01
CA LYS A 31 -22.17 7.85 -21.54
C LYS A 31 -22.03 6.44 -20.98
N CYS A 32 -22.85 5.49 -21.43
CA CYS A 32 -22.73 4.09 -21.01
C CYS A 32 -21.37 3.48 -21.36
N MET A 33 -20.82 3.78 -22.55
CA MET A 33 -19.49 3.32 -22.94
C MET A 33 -18.39 3.93 -22.06
N GLN A 34 -18.49 5.22 -21.73
CA GLN A 34 -17.56 5.89 -20.81
C GLN A 34 -17.65 5.34 -19.38
N ASP A 35 -18.85 5.04 -18.90
CA ASP A 35 -19.06 4.48 -17.56
C ASP A 35 -18.60 3.02 -17.48
N LEU A 36 -18.78 2.24 -18.57
CA LEU A 36 -18.21 0.89 -18.70
C LEU A 36 -16.67 0.93 -18.67
N ASP A 37 -16.05 1.86 -19.40
CA ASP A 37 -14.59 2.01 -19.47
C ASP A 37 -13.99 2.44 -18.12
N LYS A 38 -14.65 3.37 -17.41
CA LYS A 38 -14.29 3.76 -16.04
C LYS A 38 -14.39 2.59 -15.07
N ASN A 39 -15.45 1.78 -15.16
CA ASN A 39 -15.63 0.61 -14.29
C ASN A 39 -14.61 -0.50 -14.61
N LEU A 40 -14.30 -0.73 -15.89
CA LEU A 40 -13.24 -1.66 -16.31
C LEU A 40 -11.87 -1.19 -15.79
N THR A 41 -11.58 0.10 -15.88
CA THR A 41 -10.35 0.70 -15.35
C THR A 41 -10.27 0.57 -13.82
N ALA A 42 -11.36 0.84 -13.10
CA ALA A 42 -11.43 0.70 -11.66
C ALA A 42 -11.26 -0.77 -11.20
N LEU A 43 -11.81 -1.73 -11.96
CA LEU A 43 -11.62 -3.15 -11.74
C LEU A 43 -10.17 -3.57 -12.02
N ALA A 44 -9.57 -3.10 -13.12
CA ALA A 44 -8.17 -3.39 -13.44
C ALA A 44 -7.21 -2.88 -12.36
N LEU A 45 -7.43 -1.67 -11.83
CA LEU A 45 -6.69 -1.10 -10.70
C LEU A 45 -6.86 -1.92 -9.40
N LYS A 46 -8.06 -2.48 -9.18
CA LYS A 46 -8.34 -3.33 -8.01
C LYS A 46 -7.62 -4.68 -8.07
N HIS A 47 -7.36 -5.19 -9.29
CA HIS A 47 -6.66 -6.45 -9.53
C HIS A 47 -5.13 -6.30 -9.71
N GLN A 48 -4.60 -5.08 -9.74
CA GLN A 48 -3.14 -4.90 -9.77
C GLN A 48 -2.56 -5.30 -8.39
N PRO A 49 -1.54 -6.17 -8.34
CA PRO A 49 -0.84 -6.48 -7.10
C PRO A 49 -0.30 -5.19 -6.51
N LEU A 50 -0.56 -4.93 -5.23
CA LEU A 50 -0.07 -3.75 -4.54
C LEU A 50 1.46 -3.72 -4.67
N ASP A 51 1.97 -2.57 -5.11
CA ASP A 51 3.39 -2.27 -5.07
C ASP A 51 3.79 -2.08 -3.60
N LEU A 52 4.03 -3.20 -2.93
CA LEU A 52 4.64 -3.21 -1.61
C LEU A 52 6.01 -2.53 -1.69
N PRO A 53 6.41 -1.79 -0.64
CA PRO A 53 7.74 -1.20 -0.60
C PRO A 53 8.79 -2.30 -0.70
N ASP A 54 9.87 -2.00 -1.41
CA ASP A 54 11.01 -2.91 -1.53
C ASP A 54 11.57 -3.24 -0.14
N PHE A 55 11.85 -4.52 0.10
CA PHE A 55 12.43 -5.00 1.35
C PHE A 55 13.71 -5.77 1.09
N TYR A 56 14.81 -5.24 1.65
CA TYR A 56 16.15 -5.79 1.47
C TYR A 56 16.59 -6.73 2.60
N GLY A 57 15.80 -6.83 3.68
CA GLY A 57 16.12 -7.62 4.88
C GLY A 57 16.68 -6.79 6.03
N ASN A 58 16.34 -5.51 6.12
CA ASN A 58 16.71 -4.65 7.25
C ASN A 58 15.79 -4.93 8.44
N ILE A 59 16.37 -5.31 9.58
CA ILE A 59 15.65 -5.62 10.83
C ILE A 59 14.78 -4.43 11.28
N ASN A 60 15.23 -3.20 11.05
CA ASN A 60 14.52 -1.99 11.49
C ASN A 60 13.27 -1.70 10.68
N GLU A 61 13.28 -2.07 9.40
CA GLU A 61 12.16 -1.85 8.48
C GLU A 61 11.19 -3.03 8.49
N CYS A 62 11.64 -4.19 9.00
CA CYS A 62 10.88 -5.44 8.99
C CYS A 62 9.50 -5.32 9.66
N PRO A 63 9.33 -4.69 10.84
CA PRO A 63 8.01 -4.53 11.45
C PRO A 63 7.04 -3.71 10.59
N LEU A 64 7.52 -2.60 10.04
CA LEU A 64 6.72 -1.72 9.18
C LEU A 64 6.32 -2.46 7.89
N TRP A 65 7.27 -3.16 7.27
CA TRP A 65 7.03 -3.91 6.06
C TRP A 65 6.01 -5.05 6.27
N HIS A 66 6.11 -5.80 7.38
CA HIS A 66 5.13 -6.85 7.70
C HIS A 66 3.74 -6.28 7.98
N ALA A 67 3.66 -5.11 8.65
CA ALA A 67 2.38 -4.44 8.87
C ALA A 67 1.72 -4.07 7.54
N GLU A 68 2.48 -3.51 6.59
CA GLU A 68 1.98 -3.15 5.26
C GLU A 68 1.59 -4.39 4.44
N PHE A 69 2.41 -5.45 4.47
CA PHE A 69 2.07 -6.72 3.85
C PHE A 69 0.75 -7.28 4.38
N ASN A 70 0.61 -7.40 5.70
CA ASN A 70 -0.61 -7.93 6.32
C ASN A 70 -1.85 -7.07 6.02
N ARG A 71 -1.68 -5.74 6.03
CA ARG A 71 -2.74 -4.80 5.65
C ARG A 71 -3.15 -5.01 4.20
N SER A 72 -2.19 -5.14 3.28
CA SER A 72 -2.46 -5.36 1.86
C SER A 72 -3.23 -6.66 1.61
N THR A 73 -2.84 -7.74 2.29
CA THR A 73 -3.50 -9.05 2.17
C THR A 73 -4.92 -9.03 2.74
N LYS A 74 -5.12 -8.38 3.90
CA LYS A 74 -6.43 -8.31 4.57
C LYS A 74 -7.40 -7.36 3.88
N ASP A 75 -6.95 -6.17 3.49
CA ASP A 75 -7.82 -5.12 2.94
C ASP A 75 -8.28 -5.44 1.51
N ARG A 76 -7.46 -6.17 0.72
CA ARG A 76 -7.73 -6.42 -0.71
C ARG A 76 -8.19 -7.84 -1.06
N HIS A 77 -8.29 -8.75 -0.09
CA HIS A 77 -8.69 -10.16 -0.33
C HIS A 77 -7.79 -10.84 -1.38
N TYR A 78 -6.48 -10.58 -1.32
CA TYR A 78 -5.52 -11.13 -2.29
C TYR A 78 -5.42 -12.64 -2.20
N SER A 79 -5.43 -13.29 -3.37
CA SER A 79 -5.15 -14.72 -3.47
C SER A 79 -3.69 -15.00 -3.10
N GLU A 80 -3.37 -16.25 -2.78
CA GLU A 80 -1.98 -16.67 -2.56
C GLU A 80 -1.10 -16.37 -3.80
N ASN A 81 -1.66 -16.43 -5.00
CA ASN A 81 -0.94 -16.12 -6.22
C ASN A 81 -0.60 -14.62 -6.32
N ASP A 82 -1.54 -13.74 -6.01
CA ASP A 82 -1.29 -12.28 -6.01
C ASP A 82 -0.24 -11.90 -4.97
N ASN A 83 -0.34 -12.49 -3.77
CA ASN A 83 0.65 -12.28 -2.71
C ASN A 83 2.03 -12.78 -3.14
N LEU A 84 2.13 -13.96 -3.79
CA LEU A 84 3.41 -14.48 -4.28
C LEU A 84 4.04 -13.54 -5.31
N ILE A 85 3.25 -13.02 -6.27
CA ILE A 85 3.74 -12.06 -7.28
C ILE A 85 4.24 -10.79 -6.61
N SER A 86 3.50 -10.23 -5.65
CA SER A 86 3.93 -9.05 -4.89
C SER A 86 5.24 -9.33 -4.14
N LEU A 87 5.37 -10.47 -3.45
CA LEU A 87 6.59 -10.86 -2.73
C LEU A 87 7.80 -11.01 -3.68
N GLN A 88 7.62 -11.64 -4.84
CA GLN A 88 8.70 -11.76 -5.83
C GLN A 88 9.18 -10.40 -6.36
N LYS A 89 8.29 -9.42 -6.43
CA LYS A 89 8.60 -8.05 -6.85
C LYS A 89 9.31 -7.27 -5.74
N CYS A 90 8.76 -7.21 -4.53
CA CYS A 90 9.25 -6.32 -3.48
C CYS A 90 10.43 -6.89 -2.68
N LEU A 91 10.62 -8.21 -2.63
CA LEU A 91 11.76 -8.78 -1.90
C LEU A 91 13.04 -8.64 -2.73
N LYS A 92 14.04 -7.99 -2.13
CA LYS A 92 15.36 -7.72 -2.73
C LYS A 92 16.48 -8.22 -1.81
N GLY A 93 17.72 -8.18 -2.33
CA GLY A 93 18.92 -8.38 -1.52
C GLY A 93 18.91 -9.65 -0.65
N LYS A 94 19.19 -9.49 0.65
CA LYS A 94 19.27 -10.60 1.61
C LYS A 94 17.89 -11.23 1.83
N ALA A 95 16.82 -10.43 1.90
CA ALA A 95 15.47 -10.94 2.05
C ALA A 95 15.06 -11.87 0.90
N ARG A 96 15.33 -11.50 -0.35
CA ARG A 96 15.03 -12.37 -1.50
C ARG A 96 15.83 -13.67 -1.47
N LYS A 97 17.11 -13.61 -1.09
CA LYS A 97 18.01 -14.78 -1.07
C LYS A 97 17.51 -15.86 -0.12
N VAL A 98 17.02 -15.49 1.06
CA VAL A 98 16.61 -16.47 2.09
C VAL A 98 15.32 -17.21 1.78
N VAL A 99 14.45 -16.67 0.92
CA VAL A 99 13.16 -17.30 0.53
C VAL A 99 13.12 -17.72 -0.93
N ARG A 100 14.22 -17.57 -1.68
CA ARG A 100 14.26 -17.78 -3.14
C ARG A 100 13.64 -19.11 -3.55
N ASP A 101 13.99 -20.18 -2.85
CA ASP A 101 13.60 -21.54 -3.22
C ASP A 101 12.13 -21.85 -2.84
N LEU A 102 11.51 -20.99 -2.02
CA LEU A 102 10.10 -21.09 -1.66
C LEU A 102 9.17 -20.47 -2.70
N PHE A 103 9.69 -19.72 -3.67
CA PHE A 103 8.89 -19.06 -4.71
C PHE A 103 8.29 -19.99 -5.77
N CYS A 104 8.50 -21.30 -5.65
CA CYS A 104 8.02 -22.29 -6.62
C CYS A 104 6.50 -22.53 -6.60
N SER A 105 5.78 -22.11 -5.55
CA SER A 105 4.34 -22.33 -5.43
C SER A 105 3.64 -21.24 -4.62
N PRO A 106 2.45 -20.76 -5.03
CA PRO A 106 1.62 -19.84 -4.24
C PRO A 106 1.30 -20.35 -2.83
N SER A 107 1.12 -21.65 -2.67
CA SER A 107 0.86 -22.28 -1.35
C SER A 107 1.97 -22.05 -0.32
N ASN A 108 3.17 -21.64 -0.77
CA ASN A 108 4.30 -21.36 0.11
C ASN A 108 4.28 -19.94 0.71
N VAL A 109 3.29 -19.08 0.40
CA VAL A 109 3.24 -17.69 0.92
C VAL A 109 3.35 -17.64 2.45
N THR A 110 2.67 -18.55 3.14
CA THR A 110 2.78 -18.66 4.61
C THR A 110 4.19 -19.03 5.07
N ALA A 111 4.84 -19.99 4.38
CA ALA A 111 6.21 -20.40 4.67
C ALA A 111 7.24 -19.29 4.39
N ILE A 112 7.04 -18.52 3.31
CA ILE A 112 7.85 -17.35 2.98
C ILE A 112 7.75 -16.32 4.11
N ASN A 113 6.53 -15.99 4.54
CA ASN A 113 6.30 -15.03 5.62
C ASN A 113 6.94 -15.50 6.94
N GLY A 114 6.80 -16.78 7.27
CA GLY A 114 7.46 -17.39 8.45
C GLY A 114 8.99 -17.31 8.39
N THR A 115 9.57 -17.58 7.22
CA THR A 115 11.02 -17.50 7.01
C THR A 115 11.53 -16.06 7.15
N LEU A 116 10.82 -15.07 6.60
CA LEU A 116 11.17 -13.66 6.76
C LEU A 116 11.10 -13.22 8.23
N LYS A 117 10.05 -13.61 8.96
CA LYS A 117 9.93 -13.33 10.40
C LYS A 117 11.08 -13.94 11.20
N MET A 118 11.44 -15.19 10.93
CA MET A 118 12.53 -15.86 11.64
C MET A 118 13.89 -15.20 11.38
N ASN A 119 14.12 -14.68 10.18
CA ASN A 119 15.41 -14.10 9.79
C ASN A 119 15.55 -12.60 10.11
N PHE A 120 14.45 -11.84 10.11
CA PHE A 120 14.47 -10.37 10.19
C PHE A 120 13.46 -9.78 11.19
N GLY A 121 12.43 -10.53 11.54
CA GLY A 121 11.29 -10.07 12.35
C GLY A 121 11.29 -10.58 13.79
N ARG A 122 12.40 -11.13 14.27
CA ARG A 122 12.53 -11.58 15.66
C ARG A 122 12.53 -10.38 16.60
N GLU A 123 11.57 -10.35 17.51
CA GLU A 123 11.34 -9.28 18.48
C GLU A 123 12.61 -8.96 19.28
N ASP A 124 13.29 -9.99 19.81
CA ASP A 124 14.55 -9.83 20.55
C ASP A 124 15.61 -9.04 19.77
N TRP A 125 15.76 -9.35 18.47
CA TRP A 125 16.76 -8.72 17.62
C TRP A 125 16.39 -7.29 17.26
N ILE A 126 15.10 -7.03 17.01
CA ILE A 126 14.59 -5.69 16.75
C ILE A 126 14.83 -4.80 17.97
N ILE A 127 14.53 -5.31 19.16
CA ILE A 127 14.71 -4.58 20.43
C ILE A 127 16.19 -4.33 20.70
N MET A 128 17.05 -5.36 20.60
CA MET A 128 18.49 -5.20 20.79
C MET A 128 19.09 -4.18 19.82
N ASN A 129 18.71 -4.25 18.54
CA ASN A 129 19.20 -3.31 17.55
C ASN A 129 18.73 -1.87 17.83
N GLN A 130 17.51 -1.69 18.33
CA GLN A 130 16.99 -0.38 18.70
C GLN A 130 17.65 0.17 19.98
N MET A 131 17.95 -0.69 20.95
CA MET A 131 18.73 -0.32 22.14
C MET A 131 20.11 0.18 21.75
N ASP A 132 20.80 -0.53 20.84
CA ASP A 132 22.12 -0.11 20.38
C ASP A 132 22.08 1.24 19.65
N LYS A 133 20.99 1.56 18.95
CA LYS A 133 20.80 2.89 18.36
C LYS A 133 20.65 3.98 19.41
N VAL A 134 19.88 3.74 20.47
CA VAL A 134 19.72 4.72 21.56
C VAL A 134 21.04 4.91 22.30
N ARG A 135 21.79 3.83 22.57
CA ARG A 135 23.13 3.91 23.18
C ARG A 135 24.14 4.67 22.35
N LYS A 136 24.02 4.61 21.01
CA LYS A 136 24.87 5.35 20.06
C LYS A 136 24.35 6.75 19.75
N CYS A 137 23.16 7.12 20.25
CA CYS A 137 22.62 8.46 20.07
C CYS A 137 23.51 9.45 20.82
N PRO A 138 23.93 10.57 20.19
CA PRO A 138 24.73 11.57 20.88
C PRO A 138 24.03 12.07 22.15
N SER A 139 24.80 12.27 23.22
CA SER A 139 24.29 12.92 24.42
C SER A 139 23.73 14.30 24.06
N PRO A 140 22.54 14.67 24.58
CA PRO A 140 22.01 16.01 24.37
C PRO A 140 22.99 17.04 24.94
N ARG A 141 23.21 18.11 24.19
CA ARG A 141 24.03 19.25 24.58
C ARG A 141 23.14 20.30 25.25
N GLU A 142 23.63 20.88 26.34
CA GLU A 142 22.89 21.88 27.13
C GLU A 142 22.58 23.15 26.32
N ASP A 143 23.40 23.47 25.33
CA ASP A 143 23.28 24.65 24.47
C ASP A 143 22.35 24.46 23.26
N SER A 144 21.78 23.26 23.07
CA SER A 144 21.09 22.90 21.84
C SER A 144 19.81 22.12 22.10
N ILE A 145 18.68 22.83 22.06
CA ILE A 145 17.33 22.24 22.14
C ILE A 145 17.14 21.18 21.04
N GLU A 146 17.68 21.39 19.85
CA GLU A 146 17.60 20.42 18.74
C GLU A 146 18.27 19.09 19.11
N SER A 147 19.42 19.12 19.78
CA SER A 147 20.09 17.90 20.25
C SER A 147 19.25 17.13 21.29
N PHE A 148 18.56 17.87 22.17
CA PHE A 148 17.63 17.30 23.13
C PHE A 148 16.41 16.67 22.44
N LEU A 149 15.81 17.35 21.47
CA LEU A 149 14.69 16.83 20.69
C LEU A 149 15.07 15.57 19.91
N HIS A 150 16.28 15.52 19.34
CA HIS A 150 16.79 14.34 18.65
C HIS A 150 16.92 13.14 19.60
N PHE A 151 17.58 13.34 20.75
CA PHE A 151 17.73 12.29 21.76
C PHE A 151 16.38 11.80 22.30
N SER A 152 15.46 12.72 22.62
CA SER A 152 14.10 12.42 23.05
C SER A 152 13.33 11.59 22.01
N SER A 153 13.49 11.90 20.72
CA SER A 153 12.90 11.14 19.62
C SER A 153 13.47 9.71 19.56
N CYS A 154 14.78 9.54 19.73
CA CYS A 154 15.42 8.22 19.75
C CYS A 154 14.86 7.34 20.88
N VAL A 155 14.76 7.87 22.10
CA VAL A 155 14.21 7.16 23.26
C VAL A 155 12.72 6.85 23.06
N SER A 156 11.93 7.82 22.60
CA SER A 156 10.49 7.63 22.38
C SER A 156 10.21 6.54 21.35
N ASN A 157 10.96 6.54 20.24
CA ASN A 157 10.84 5.51 19.21
C ASN A 157 11.17 4.11 19.75
N MET A 158 12.18 3.99 20.63
CA MET A 158 12.51 2.73 21.30
C MET A 158 11.38 2.25 22.21
N ILE A 159 10.80 3.15 23.03
CA ILE A 159 9.70 2.79 23.94
C ILE A 159 8.48 2.30 23.16
N VAL A 160 8.09 3.01 22.09
CA VAL A 160 6.95 2.59 21.24
C VAL A 160 7.23 1.23 20.62
N LEU A 161 8.45 1.02 20.09
CA LEU A 161 8.84 -0.26 19.49
C LEU A 161 8.79 -1.39 20.52
N MET A 162 9.32 -1.19 21.73
CA MET A 162 9.28 -2.20 22.79
C MET A 162 7.84 -2.58 23.18
N LYS A 163 6.96 -1.57 23.35
CA LYS A 163 5.54 -1.80 23.65
C LYS A 163 4.86 -2.64 22.57
N ASN A 164 5.12 -2.34 21.30
CA ASN A 164 4.51 -3.04 20.16
C ASN A 164 5.00 -4.49 20.00
N ASN A 165 6.19 -4.81 20.50
CA ASN A 165 6.79 -6.16 20.45
C ASN A 165 6.65 -6.89 21.80
N GLY A 166 5.57 -6.63 22.56
CA GLY A 166 5.25 -7.37 23.79
C GLY A 166 6.20 -7.13 24.97
N CYS A 167 7.17 -6.22 24.84
CA CYS A 167 8.15 -5.93 25.88
C CYS A 167 7.63 -4.83 26.81
N SER A 168 6.64 -5.17 27.62
CA SER A 168 6.10 -4.30 28.67
C SER A 168 6.99 -4.20 29.92
N ARG A 169 7.99 -5.09 30.07
CA ARG A 169 8.67 -5.35 31.37
C ARG A 169 10.15 -4.92 31.46
N TYR A 170 10.73 -4.32 30.42
CA TYR A 170 12.18 -4.01 30.40
C TYR A 170 12.69 -2.66 30.97
N PRO A 171 11.87 -1.66 31.39
CA PRO A 171 12.46 -0.40 31.88
C PRO A 171 13.27 -0.56 33.18
N GLU A 172 13.08 -1.64 33.94
CA GLU A 172 13.72 -1.84 35.25
C GLU A 172 15.21 -2.23 35.17
N TYR A 173 15.71 -2.70 34.03
CA TYR A 173 17.10 -3.20 33.90
C TYR A 173 18.12 -2.14 33.47
N PHE A 174 17.71 -0.88 33.30
CA PHE A 174 18.58 0.20 32.79
C PHE A 174 18.76 1.38 33.75
N ILE A 175 18.25 1.27 34.98
CA ILE A 175 18.61 2.17 36.07
C ILE A 175 19.62 1.43 36.94
N ASN A 176 20.87 1.35 36.50
CA ASN A 176 22.05 1.07 37.32
C ASN A 176 23.28 1.63 36.62
#